data_AF-A0A2E2EBE4-F1
#
_entry.id   AF-A0A2E2EBE4-F1
#
_cell.length_a   1.000
_cell.length_b   1.000
_cell.length_c   1.000
_cell.angle_alpha   90.00
_cell.angle_beta   90.00
_cell.angle_gamma   90.00
#
_symmetry.space_group_name_H-M   'P 1'
#
loop_
_entity.id
_entity.type
_entity.pdbx_description
1 polymer ?
#
loop_
_entity_poly.entity_id
_entity_poly.type
_entity_poly.pdbx_seq_one_letter_code
_entity_poly.pdbx_strand_id
1 'polypeptide(L)'
;MGHHQFIEKPSKGLKNSYVRGQNFEQRVSKRIHANETAILVSSLVLRSLNCGQIDICTYKNEMIVVYEVKYGGQKIPLKQYRRLLNSANLLSYLFQVSSKILLVNDLPKD
;
A
#
# COMPACT_ATOMS: atom_id res chain seq x y z
N MET A 1 -28.16 20.42 6.73
CA MET A 1 -26.89 19.73 6.41
C MET A 1 -26.71 18.62 7.44
N GLY A 2 -26.87 17.36 7.04
CA GLY A 2 -26.84 16.23 7.99
C GLY A 2 -25.41 15.86 8.35
N HIS A 3 -25.08 15.86 9.64
CA HIS A 3 -23.87 15.24 10.16
C HIS A 3 -24.02 13.72 10.05
N HIS A 4 -23.41 13.11 9.05
CA HIS A 4 -23.25 11.66 8.99
C HIS A 4 -22.02 11.27 9.82
N GLN A 5 -22.26 10.67 10.99
CA GLN A 5 -21.20 10.06 11.80
C GLN A 5 -21.11 8.58 11.42
N PHE A 6 -20.00 8.19 10.78
CA PHE A 6 -19.72 6.79 10.47
C PHE A 6 -19.32 6.07 11.76
N ILE A 7 -20.16 5.15 12.24
CA ILE A 7 -19.83 4.28 13.37
C ILE A 7 -19.38 2.93 12.80
N GLU A 8 -18.07 2.69 12.80
CA GLU A 8 -17.52 1.36 12.53
C GLU A 8 -17.95 0.39 13.63
N LYS A 9 -18.78 -0.61 13.28
CA LYS A 9 -19.15 -1.69 14.20
C LYS A 9 -17.96 -2.66 14.37
N PRO A 10 -17.46 -2.88 15.60
CA PRO A 10 -16.37 -3.83 15.83
C PRO A 10 -16.82 -5.28 15.69
N SER A 11 -16.12 -6.08 14.89
CA SER A 11 -16.17 -7.54 14.98
C SER A 11 -15.30 -8.02 16.15
N LYS A 12 -15.92 -8.77 17.07
CA LYS A 12 -15.31 -9.25 18.33
C LYS A 12 -14.26 -10.33 18.00
N GLY A 13 -12.97 -9.96 18.04
CA GLY A 13 -11.82 -10.88 17.87
C GLY A 13 -10.78 -10.41 16.85
N LEU A 14 -11.18 -9.61 15.84
CA LEU A 14 -10.33 -9.11 14.76
C LEU A 14 -9.69 -7.75 15.03
N LYS A 15 -10.19 -7.00 16.02
CA LYS A 15 -9.75 -5.63 16.33
C LYS A 15 -8.23 -5.55 16.55
N ASN A 16 -7.65 -6.45 17.34
CA ASN A 16 -6.23 -6.33 17.70
C ASN A 16 -5.27 -6.59 16.54
N SER A 17 -5.52 -7.61 15.71
CA SER A 17 -4.66 -7.89 14.55
C SER A 17 -4.81 -6.82 13.47
N TYR A 18 -6.04 -6.36 13.22
CA TYR A 18 -6.31 -5.29 12.26
C TYR A 18 -5.66 -3.97 12.68
N VAL A 19 -5.84 -3.56 13.94
CA VAL A 19 -5.22 -2.35 14.50
C VAL A 19 -3.69 -2.46 14.48
N ARG A 20 -3.12 -3.64 14.76
CA ARG A 20 -1.67 -3.87 14.64
C ARG A 20 -1.19 -3.72 13.20
N GLY A 21 -1.95 -4.26 12.23
CA GLY A 21 -1.67 -4.11 10.80
C GLY A 21 -1.66 -2.65 10.37
N GLN A 22 -2.71 -1.89 10.71
CA GLN A 22 -2.79 -0.46 10.42
C GLN A 22 -1.66 0.35 11.07
N ASN A 23 -1.38 0.11 12.36
CA ASN A 23 -0.28 0.79 13.06
C ASN A 23 1.09 0.44 12.45
N PHE A 24 1.25 -0.79 11.96
CA PHE A 24 2.47 -1.21 11.27
C PHE A 24 2.61 -0.50 9.92
N GLU A 25 1.56 -0.50 9.10
CA GLU A 25 1.50 0.21 7.82
C GLU A 25 1.78 1.70 7.99
N GLN A 26 1.17 2.35 8.97
CA GLN A 26 1.39 3.77 9.25
C GLN A 26 2.85 4.07 9.63
N ARG A 27 3.49 3.21 10.45
CA ARG A 27 4.90 3.39 10.83
C ARG A 27 5.83 3.19 9.63
N VAL A 28 5.59 2.16 8.83
CA VAL A 28 6.35 1.90 7.60
C VAL A 28 6.19 3.07 6.63
N SER A 29 4.97 3.55 6.42
CA SER A 29 4.66 4.72 5.58
C SER A 29 5.41 5.97 6.02
N LYS A 30 5.34 6.34 7.30
CA LYS A 30 6.07 7.49 7.84
C LYS A 30 7.57 7.41 7.59
N ARG A 31 8.16 6.22 7.76
CA ARG A 31 9.60 6.01 7.61
C ARG A 31 10.06 6.05 6.15
N ILE A 32 9.27 5.45 5.24
CA ILE A 32 9.53 5.50 3.80
C ILE A 32 9.40 6.94 3.29
N HIS A 33 8.31 7.63 3.63
CA HIS A 33 8.07 9.01 3.19
C HIS A 33 9.02 10.04 3.79
N ALA A 34 9.76 9.71 4.85
CA ALA A 34 10.84 10.57 5.34
C ALA A 34 12.00 10.70 4.34
N ASN A 35 12.15 9.76 3.40
CA ASN A 35 13.28 9.67 2.49
C ASN A 35 12.88 9.56 1.00
N GLU A 36 11.58 9.50 0.70
CA GLU A 36 11.05 9.21 -0.63
C GLU A 36 9.83 10.08 -0.93
N THR A 37 9.65 10.46 -2.19
CA THR A 37 8.53 11.32 -2.59
C THR A 37 7.25 10.49 -2.66
N ALA A 38 6.24 10.83 -1.87
CA ALA A 38 4.96 10.11 -1.87
C ALA A 38 4.18 10.33 -3.17
N ILE A 39 3.57 9.27 -3.70
CA ILE A 39 2.62 9.32 -4.81
C ILE A 39 1.23 8.96 -4.30
N LEU A 40 0.28 9.85 -4.50
CA LEU A 40 -1.12 9.59 -4.20
C LEU A 40 -1.76 8.84 -5.37
N VAL A 41 -2.28 7.64 -5.09
CA VAL A 41 -2.94 6.80 -6.08
C VAL A 41 -4.38 6.55 -5.67
N SER A 42 -5.32 6.83 -6.58
CA SER A 42 -6.74 6.57 -6.32
C SER A 42 -7.01 5.07 -6.36
N SER A 43 -7.32 4.49 -5.20
CA SER A 43 -7.71 3.08 -5.08
C SER A 43 -8.99 2.75 -5.86
N LEU A 44 -9.84 3.75 -6.13
CA LEU A 44 -11.02 3.59 -6.98
C LEU A 44 -10.62 3.39 -8.45
N VAL A 45 -9.74 4.24 -8.96
CA VAL A 45 -9.23 4.16 -10.34
C VAL A 45 -8.45 2.87 -10.57
N LEU A 46 -7.61 2.45 -9.61
CA LEU A 46 -6.92 1.16 -9.72
C LEU A 46 -7.92 0.00 -9.86
N ARG A 47 -8.98 0.00 -9.05
CA ARG A 47 -10.00 -1.06 -9.10
C ARG A 47 -10.77 -1.07 -10.41
N SER A 48 -11.12 0.09 -10.97
CA SER A 48 -11.80 0.15 -12.28
C SER A 48 -10.93 -0.36 -13.42
N LEU A 49 -9.60 -0.32 -13.27
CA LEU A 49 -8.63 -0.82 -14.24
C LEU A 49 -8.10 -2.23 -13.89
N ASN A 50 -8.81 -2.98 -13.04
CA ASN A 50 -8.43 -4.33 -12.61
C ASN A 50 -7.02 -4.43 -11.98
N CYS A 51 -6.53 -3.33 -11.40
CA CYS A 51 -5.28 -3.25 -10.68
C CYS A 51 -5.46 -3.61 -9.19
N GLY A 52 -4.35 -3.86 -8.51
CA GLY A 52 -4.28 -4.10 -7.07
C GLY A 52 -4.34 -2.80 -6.28
N GLN A 53 -4.87 -2.86 -5.05
CA GLN A 53 -4.67 -1.76 -4.11
C GLN A 53 -3.20 -1.69 -3.74
N ILE A 54 -2.69 -0.47 -3.57
CA ILE A 54 -1.32 -0.19 -3.16
C ILE A 54 -1.39 0.39 -1.76
N ASP A 55 -0.59 -0.15 -0.84
CA ASP A 55 -0.50 0.38 0.52
C ASP A 55 0.32 1.67 0.53
N ILE A 56 1.53 1.63 -0.04
CA ILE A 56 2.42 2.80 -0.15
C ILE A 56 3.02 2.86 -1.55
N CYS A 57 3.00 4.04 -2.16
CA CYS A 57 3.60 4.31 -3.46
C CYS A 57 4.52 5.52 -3.36
N THR A 58 5.76 5.39 -3.86
CA THR A 58 6.72 6.49 -3.88
C THR A 58 7.45 6.61 -5.21
N TYR A 59 8.11 7.75 -5.37
CA TYR A 59 9.12 8.00 -6.39
C TYR A 59 10.49 8.20 -5.72
N LYS A 60 11.48 7.42 -6.16
CA LYS A 60 12.87 7.49 -5.68
C LYS A 60 13.82 7.02 -6.76
N ASN A 61 14.91 7.75 -6.98
CA ASN A 61 15.97 7.39 -7.94
C ASN A 61 15.40 7.05 -9.32
N GLU A 62 14.54 7.93 -9.85
CA GLU A 62 13.90 7.76 -11.16
C GLU A 62 13.06 6.48 -11.32
N MET A 63 12.50 5.98 -10.21
CA MET A 63 11.73 4.75 -10.19
C MET A 63 10.48 4.89 -9.31
N ILE A 64 9.37 4.33 -9.76
CA ILE A 64 8.19 4.09 -8.93
C ILE A 64 8.45 2.89 -8.02
N VAL A 65 8.24 3.06 -6.72
CA VAL A 65 8.33 1.97 -5.76
C VAL A 65 6.95 1.74 -5.15
N VAL A 66 6.42 0.55 -5.40
CA VAL A 66 5.15 0.08 -4.82
C VAL A 66 5.51 -0.83 -3.64
N TYR A 67 5.18 -0.40 -2.42
CA TYR A 67 5.37 -1.21 -1.24
C TYR A 67 4.06 -1.90 -0.87
N GLU A 68 4.12 -3.22 -0.71
CA GLU A 68 3.07 -4.04 -0.11
C GLU A 68 3.52 -4.35 1.32
N VAL A 69 2.68 -4.00 2.30
CA VAL A 69 3.03 -4.09 3.71
C VAL A 69 2.28 -5.26 4.35
N LYS A 70 3.02 -6.20 4.94
CA LYS A 70 2.45 -7.37 5.62
C LYS A 70 3.03 -7.52 7.01
N TYR A 71 2.20 -7.32 8.02
CA TYR A 71 2.62 -7.55 9.41
C TYR A 71 2.84 -9.05 9.69
N GLY A 72 3.97 -9.39 10.28
CA GLY A 72 4.25 -10.75 10.79
C GLY A 72 4.75 -11.74 9.75
N GLY A 73 5.51 -11.29 8.74
CA GLY A 73 6.18 -12.19 7.78
C GLY A 73 5.25 -12.88 6.79
N GLN A 74 4.05 -12.35 6.57
CA GLN A 74 3.09 -12.98 5.66
C GLN A 74 3.56 -12.86 4.21
N LYS A 75 3.34 -13.92 3.44
CA LYS A 75 3.62 -13.92 2.00
C LYS A 75 2.48 -13.26 1.23
N ILE A 76 2.80 -12.67 0.08
CA ILE A 76 1.80 -12.14 -0.86
C ILE A 76 1.19 -13.32 -1.65
N PRO A 77 -0.14 -13.53 -1.63
CA PRO A 77 -0.78 -14.51 -2.50
C PRO A 77 -0.55 -14.19 -3.98
N LEU A 78 -0.38 -15.22 -4.82
CA LEU A 78 -0.06 -15.04 -6.25
C LEU A 78 -1.07 -14.13 -6.99
N LYS A 79 -2.36 -14.25 -6.68
CA LYS A 79 -3.40 -13.39 -7.26
C LYS A 79 -3.24 -11.93 -6.85
N GLN A 80 -2.88 -11.67 -5.60
CA GLN A 80 -2.62 -10.31 -5.12
C GLN A 80 -1.37 -9.75 -5.80
N TYR A 81 -0.30 -10.54 -5.89
CA TYR A 81 0.93 -10.14 -6.57
C TYR A 81 0.68 -9.77 -8.04
N ARG A 82 -0.08 -10.58 -8.79
CA ARG A 82 -0.45 -10.27 -10.18
C ARG A 82 -1.21 -8.94 -10.30
N ARG A 83 -2.11 -8.65 -9.36
CA ARG A 83 -2.86 -7.38 -9.35
C ARG A 83 -1.95 -6.19 -9.02
N LEU A 84 -1.03 -6.34 -8.07
CA LEU A 84 -0.01 -5.33 -7.77
C LEU A 84 0.91 -5.08 -8.97
N LEU A 85 1.28 -6.13 -9.71
CA LEU A 85 2.07 -6.01 -10.93
C LEU A 85 1.34 -5.18 -11.99
N ASN A 86 0.03 -5.36 -12.15
CA ASN A 86 -0.77 -4.50 -13.02
C ASN A 86 -0.72 -3.04 -12.56
N SER A 87 -0.81 -2.78 -11.24
CA SER A 87 -0.70 -1.42 -10.70
C SER A 87 0.67 -0.80 -10.99
N ALA A 88 1.74 -1.57 -10.76
CA ALA A 88 3.11 -1.10 -11.02
C ALA A 88 3.33 -0.81 -12.51
N ASN A 89 2.87 -1.69 -13.40
CA ASN A 89 2.94 -1.49 -14.85
C ASN A 89 2.15 -0.26 -15.31
N LEU A 90 0.95 -0.05 -14.77
CA LEU A 90 0.15 1.14 -15.06
C LEU A 90 0.89 2.42 -14.64
N LEU A 91 1.47 2.44 -13.44
CA LEU A 91 2.22 3.59 -12.95
C LEU A 91 3.49 3.83 -13.77
N SER A 92 4.24 2.78 -14.08
CA SER A 92 5.41 2.84 -14.97
C SER A 92 5.04 3.48 -16.32
N TYR A 93 3.94 3.04 -16.92
CA TYR A 93 3.42 3.61 -18.16
C TYR A 93 3.01 5.09 -18.02
N LEU A 94 2.30 5.46 -16.95
CA LEU A 94 1.84 6.85 -16.76
C LEU A 94 3.00 7.83 -16.50
N PHE A 95 3.98 7.41 -15.70
CA PHE A 95 5.10 8.26 -15.31
C PHE A 95 6.32 8.14 -16.23
N GLN A 96 6.30 7.22 -17.21
CA GLN A 96 7.40 6.97 -18.15
C GLN A 96 8.72 6.63 -17.45
N VAL A 97 8.64 5.85 -16.36
CA VAL A 97 9.79 5.41 -15.56
C VAL A 97 9.65 3.96 -15.16
N SER A 98 10.74 3.33 -14.73
CA SER A 98 10.68 1.96 -14.22
C SER A 98 9.88 1.86 -12.92
N SER A 99 9.36 0.66 -12.63
CA SER A 99 8.67 0.39 -11.36
C SER A 99 9.17 -0.91 -10.73
N LYS A 100 9.18 -0.97 -9.40
CA LYS A 100 9.40 -2.21 -8.65
C LYS A 100 8.38 -2.39 -7.53
N ILE A 101 8.13 -3.63 -7.15
CA ILE A 101 7.31 -4.00 -6.01
C ILE A 101 8.22 -4.51 -4.90
N LEU A 102 8.06 -3.98 -3.69
CA LEU A 102 8.78 -4.42 -2.50
C LEU A 102 7.80 -4.90 -1.43
N LEU A 103 8.02 -6.11 -0.92
CA LEU A 103 7.30 -6.61 0.25
C LEU A 103 8.01 -6.14 1.52
N VAL A 104 7.27 -5.46 2.40
CA VAL A 104 7.77 -5.02 3.70
C VAL A 104 7.10 -5.84 4.79
N ASN A 105 7.88 -6.74 5.39
CA ASN A 105 7.43 -7.64 6.46
C ASN A 105 7.85 -7.21 7.85
N ASP A 106 8.88 -6.35 7.92
CA ASP A 106 9.50 -5.85 9.15
C ASP A 106 9.70 -4.34 9.04
N LEU A 107 9.99 -3.68 10.17
CA LEU A 107 10.41 -2.29 10.11
C LEU A 107 11.77 -2.21 9.38
N PRO A 108 11.93 -1.32 8.39
CA PRO A 108 13.23 -1.06 7.78
C PRO A 108 14.25 -0.75 8.88
N LYS A 109 15.45 -1.36 8.81
CA LYS A 109 16.53 -1.05 9.74
C LYS A 109 17.10 0.35 9.45
N ASP A 110 17.66 0.99 10.48
CA ASP A 110 18.38 2.28 10.36
C ASP A 110 19.67 2.10 9.57
#